data_AF-A0A7Z9SC37-F1
#
_entry.id   AF-A0A7Z9SC37-F1
#
_cell.length_a   1.000
_cell.length_b   1.000
_cell.length_c   1.000
_cell.angle_alpha   90.00
_cell.angle_beta   90.00
_cell.angle_gamma   90.00
#
_symmetry.space_group_name_H-M   'P 1'
#
loop_
_entity.id
_entity.type
_entity.pdbx_description
1 polymer ?
#
loop_
_entity_poly.entity_id
_entity_poly.type
_entity_poly.pdbx_seq_one_letter_code
_entity_poly.pdbx_strand_id
1 'polypeptide(L)'
;MKKIIFTLILSAPFLLAGEVSVSISEIVVNDYLALVGEFKDVSEEDGVQTIWTIQNPRVKFDDGNALFLANADFTLGQLNIRKDIKRRIDIQFNSRKNRVQLIITNPVIRMERNGAILGELDISDIYQPDLVFPGPMLINDSFTLKTTEGKEKFDVTTHDPIITIEKGEIKIAIDLHYK
;
A
#
# COMPACT_ATOMS: atom_id res chain seq x y z
N MET A 1 -44.55 0.39 37.75
CA MET A 1 -43.72 -0.25 36.71
C MET A 1 -43.63 0.70 35.51
N LYS A 2 -42.52 1.42 35.33
CA LYS A 2 -42.32 2.32 34.17
C LYS A 2 -41.29 1.70 33.24
N LYS A 3 -41.69 1.53 31.98
CA LYS A 3 -40.96 0.83 30.91
C LYS A 3 -39.73 1.64 30.50
N ILE A 4 -38.56 1.01 30.52
CA ILE A 4 -37.31 1.55 29.96
C ILE A 4 -37.39 1.35 28.45
N ILE A 5 -37.37 2.43 27.68
CA ILE A 5 -37.30 2.39 26.22
C ILE A 5 -35.82 2.32 25.85
N PHE A 6 -35.42 1.19 25.27
CA PHE A 6 -34.07 0.98 24.75
C PHE A 6 -34.06 1.46 23.28
N THR A 7 -33.49 2.64 23.03
CA THR A 7 -33.33 3.15 21.67
C THR A 7 -32.13 2.46 21.04
N LEU A 8 -32.37 1.51 20.15
CA LEU A 8 -31.34 0.86 19.35
C LEU A 8 -30.92 1.82 18.23
N ILE A 9 -29.75 2.46 18.35
CA ILE A 9 -29.16 3.24 17.27
C ILE A 9 -28.54 2.25 16.29
N LEU A 10 -29.26 1.94 15.22
CA LEU A 10 -28.76 1.13 14.12
C LEU A 10 -27.87 2.02 13.24
N SER A 11 -26.57 2.07 13.52
CA SER A 11 -25.61 2.66 12.59
C SER A 11 -25.37 1.66 11.46
N ALA A 12 -26.09 1.82 10.34
CA ALA A 12 -25.74 1.13 9.11
C ALA A 12 -24.41 1.73 8.59
N PRO A 13 -23.34 0.94 8.40
CA PRO A 13 -22.20 1.43 7.63
C PRO A 13 -22.71 1.67 6.21
N PHE A 14 -22.76 2.94 5.79
CA PHE A 14 -22.84 3.26 4.37
C PHE A 14 -21.56 2.72 3.74
N LEU A 15 -21.63 1.52 3.18
CA LEU A 15 -20.61 1.03 2.28
C LEU A 15 -20.67 1.92 1.05
N LEU A 16 -19.82 2.95 1.02
CA LEU A 16 -19.49 3.70 -0.20
C LEU A 16 -18.70 2.76 -1.10
N ALA A 17 -19.39 1.78 -1.68
CA ALA A 17 -18.85 0.97 -2.74
C ALA A 17 -18.93 1.83 -4.00
N GLY A 18 -17.81 2.43 -4.38
CA GLY A 18 -17.73 3.04 -5.69
C GLY A 18 -18.03 2.00 -6.76
N GLU A 19 -18.70 2.43 -7.83
CA GLU A 19 -19.30 1.52 -8.82
C GLU A 19 -18.25 0.67 -9.54
N VAL A 20 -17.00 1.14 -9.62
CA VAL A 20 -15.85 0.35 -10.08
C VAL A 20 -14.76 0.39 -9.02
N SER A 21 -14.28 -0.78 -8.58
CA SER A 21 -13.20 -0.87 -7.60
C SER A 21 -12.20 -1.96 -7.91
N VAL A 22 -10.96 -1.76 -7.47
CA VAL A 22 -9.92 -2.78 -7.38
C VAL A 22 -9.52 -2.96 -5.92
N SER A 23 -9.28 -4.20 -5.50
CA SER A 23 -8.71 -4.54 -4.19
C SER A 23 -7.33 -5.17 -4.40
N ILE A 24 -6.34 -4.69 -3.65
CA ILE A 24 -4.98 -5.23 -3.60
C ILE A 24 -4.84 -5.92 -2.23
N SER A 25 -4.78 -7.24 -2.22
CA SER A 25 -4.70 -8.00 -0.97
C SER A 25 -3.29 -7.98 -0.37
N GLU A 26 -3.22 -8.05 0.95
CA GLU A 26 -1.99 -8.23 1.73
C GLU A 26 -1.22 -9.46 1.26
N ILE A 27 -1.93 -10.53 0.89
CA ILE A 27 -1.35 -11.77 0.39
C ILE A 27 -0.56 -11.52 -0.90
N VAL A 28 -1.16 -10.86 -1.89
CA VAL A 28 -0.49 -10.60 -3.18
C VAL A 28 0.79 -9.77 -3.00
N VAL A 29 0.74 -8.75 -2.15
CA VAL A 29 1.91 -7.91 -1.87
C VAL A 29 2.99 -8.69 -1.11
N ASN A 30 2.59 -9.57 -0.18
CA ASN A 30 3.53 -10.43 0.54
C ASN A 30 4.14 -11.52 -0.34
N ASP A 31 3.39 -12.08 -1.29
CA ASP A 31 3.91 -13.02 -2.27
C ASP A 31 4.99 -12.34 -3.13
N TYR A 32 4.77 -11.09 -3.54
CA TYR A 32 5.79 -10.29 -4.22
C TYR A 32 7.04 -10.09 -3.36
N LEU A 33 6.89 -9.65 -2.10
CA LEU A 33 8.04 -9.43 -1.22
C LEU A 33 8.80 -10.72 -0.91
N ALA A 34 8.11 -11.86 -0.85
CA ALA A 34 8.74 -13.17 -0.71
C ALA A 34 9.56 -13.56 -1.96
N LEU A 35 9.12 -13.16 -3.16
CA LEU A 35 9.88 -13.36 -4.40
C LEU A 35 11.11 -12.47 -4.48
N VAL A 36 11.03 -11.21 -4.03
CA VAL A 36 12.21 -10.33 -3.89
C VAL A 36 13.17 -10.91 -2.84
N GLY A 37 12.62 -11.41 -1.73
CA GLY A 37 13.33 -12.18 -0.73
C GLY A 37 14.20 -11.35 0.22
N GLU A 38 15.06 -12.05 0.94
CA GLU A 38 16.02 -11.42 1.84
C GLU A 38 17.10 -10.68 1.04
N PHE A 39 17.49 -9.52 1.54
CA PHE A 39 18.60 -8.76 0.98
C PHE A 39 19.85 -8.99 1.83
N LYS A 40 20.99 -9.19 1.17
CA LYS A 40 22.29 -9.23 1.83
C LYS A 40 23.31 -8.50 0.97
N ASP A 41 24.04 -7.59 1.59
CA ASP A 41 25.17 -6.90 0.99
C ASP A 41 26.39 -7.01 1.90
N VAL A 42 27.56 -7.21 1.29
CA VAL A 42 28.83 -7.38 1.98
C VAL A 42 29.85 -6.49 1.30
N SER A 43 30.40 -5.55 2.06
CA SER A 43 31.46 -4.66 1.62
C SER A 43 32.63 -4.71 2.60
N GLU A 44 33.80 -4.29 2.14
CA GLU A 44 35.02 -4.23 2.95
C GLU A 44 35.77 -2.94 2.63
N GLU A 45 36.08 -2.18 3.66
CA GLU A 45 36.84 -0.92 3.57
C GLU A 45 37.91 -0.92 4.66
N ASP A 46 39.16 -0.63 4.30
CA ASP A 46 40.32 -0.63 5.21
C ASP A 46 40.47 -1.91 6.06
N GLY A 47 40.10 -3.07 5.49
CA GLY A 47 40.13 -4.37 6.19
C GLY A 47 39.01 -4.57 7.21
N VAL A 48 38.03 -3.66 7.25
CA VAL A 48 36.83 -3.75 8.09
C VAL A 48 35.66 -4.15 7.21
N GLN A 49 35.10 -5.33 7.48
CA GLN A 49 33.93 -5.83 6.80
C GLN A 49 32.65 -5.19 7.34
N THR A 50 31.78 -4.77 6.41
CA THR A 50 30.42 -4.33 6.68
C THR A 50 29.44 -5.31 6.04
N ILE A 51 28.46 -5.79 6.80
CA ILE A 51 27.41 -6.68 6.31
C ILE A 51 26.05 -6.07 6.63
N TRP A 52 25.24 -5.88 5.60
CA TRP A 52 23.82 -5.59 5.72
C TRP A 52 23.01 -6.85 5.45
N THR A 53 21.97 -7.08 6.23
CA THR A 53 20.99 -8.12 5.97
C THR A 53 19.60 -7.61 6.31
N ILE A 54 18.66 -7.73 5.37
CA ILE A 54 17.23 -7.46 5.58
C ILE A 54 16.47 -8.77 5.42
N GLN A 55 15.75 -9.14 6.45
CA GLN A 55 15.05 -10.42 6.56
C GLN A 55 13.57 -10.23 6.76
N ASN A 56 12.80 -11.24 6.33
CA ASN A 56 11.36 -11.31 6.50
C ASN A 56 10.61 -10.01 6.08
N PRO A 57 10.90 -9.45 4.88
CA PRO A 57 10.18 -8.31 4.35
C PRO A 57 8.73 -8.69 4.11
N ARG A 58 7.80 -7.92 4.67
CA ARG A 58 6.36 -8.15 4.54
C ARG A 58 5.58 -6.87 4.73
N VAL A 59 4.33 -6.87 4.30
CA VAL A 59 3.36 -5.82 4.60
C VAL A 59 2.28 -6.29 5.56
N LYS A 60 1.69 -5.31 6.25
CA LYS A 60 0.47 -5.46 7.04
C LYS A 60 -0.50 -4.35 6.69
N PHE A 61 -1.73 -4.71 6.35
CA PHE A 61 -2.85 -3.80 6.14
C PHE A 61 -3.87 -3.96 7.26
N ASP A 62 -4.17 -2.88 7.97
CA ASP A 62 -5.05 -2.86 9.13
C ASP A 62 -5.72 -1.50 9.30
N ASP A 63 -7.03 -1.45 9.09
CA ASP A 63 -7.94 -0.34 9.38
C ASP A 63 -7.31 1.06 9.28
N GLY A 64 -7.08 1.52 8.05
CA GLY A 64 -6.48 2.82 7.75
C GLY A 64 -4.95 2.85 7.75
N ASN A 65 -4.28 1.74 8.07
CA ASN A 65 -2.82 1.66 8.12
C ASN A 65 -2.28 0.62 7.14
N ALA A 66 -1.32 1.04 6.32
CA ALA A 66 -0.48 0.15 5.54
C ALA A 66 0.97 0.26 6.02
N LEU A 67 1.59 -0.87 6.35
CA LEU A 67 2.90 -0.93 6.97
C LEU A 67 3.81 -1.90 6.22
N PHE A 68 5.04 -1.48 5.96
CA PHE A 68 6.16 -2.37 5.64
C PHE A 68 6.89 -2.76 6.92
N LEU A 69 7.20 -4.05 7.04
CA LEU A 69 7.84 -4.68 8.18
C LEU A 69 9.01 -5.54 7.71
N ALA A 70 10.15 -5.44 8.39
CA ALA A 70 11.30 -6.31 8.16
C ALA A 70 12.20 -6.36 9.41
N ASN A 71 13.16 -7.27 9.44
CA ASN A 71 14.23 -7.32 10.44
C ASN A 71 15.54 -6.93 9.74
N ALA A 72 16.27 -5.97 10.30
CA ALA A 72 17.54 -5.51 9.76
C ALA A 72 18.69 -5.88 10.71
N ASP A 73 19.68 -6.57 10.17
CA ASP A 73 20.92 -6.90 10.85
C ASP A 73 22.07 -6.16 10.16
N PHE A 74 22.90 -5.51 10.97
CA PHE A 74 24.07 -4.76 10.52
C PHE A 74 25.29 -5.20 11.30
N THR A 75 26.32 -5.65 10.59
CA THR A 75 27.62 -6.01 11.17
C THR A 75 28.69 -5.06 10.65
N LEU A 76 29.49 -4.50 11.55
CA LEU A 76 30.64 -3.65 11.24
C LEU A 76 31.84 -4.16 12.04
N GLY A 77 32.73 -4.91 11.39
CA GLY A 77 33.80 -5.65 12.07
C GLY A 77 33.22 -6.61 13.13
N GLN A 78 33.50 -6.35 14.41
CA GLN A 78 32.98 -7.14 15.54
C GLN A 78 31.64 -6.62 16.12
N LEU A 79 31.18 -5.46 15.67
CA LEU A 79 29.92 -4.88 16.14
C LEU A 79 28.76 -5.47 15.34
N ASN A 80 27.73 -5.96 16.04
CA ASN A 80 26.45 -6.35 15.45
C ASN A 80 25.31 -5.53 16.06
N ILE A 81 24.43 -5.01 15.21
CA ILE A 81 23.24 -4.25 15.57
C ILE A 81 22.05 -4.88 14.86
N ARG A 82 20.98 -5.14 15.62
CA ARG A 82 19.71 -5.64 15.09
C ARG A 82 18.62 -4.60 15.28
N LYS A 83 17.72 -4.47 14.32
CA LYS A 83 16.62 -3.50 14.36
C LYS A 83 15.39 -4.01 13.66
N ASP A 84 14.24 -3.92 14.34
CA ASP A 84 12.95 -4.12 13.69
C ASP A 84 12.56 -2.88 12.90
N ILE A 85 12.25 -3.08 11.63
CA ILE A 85 11.87 -2.04 10.70
C ILE A 85 10.36 -1.99 10.62
N LYS A 86 9.80 -0.81 10.86
CA LYS A 86 8.40 -0.48 10.63
C LYS A 86 8.35 0.84 9.87
N ARG A 87 7.76 0.82 8.67
CA ARG A 87 7.59 1.99 7.80
C ARG A 87 6.15 2.05 7.32
N ARG A 88 5.61 3.26 7.21
CA ARG A 88 4.28 3.47 6.63
C ARG A 88 4.37 3.34 5.11
N ILE A 89 3.33 2.79 4.50
CA ILE A 89 3.17 2.75 3.06
C ILE A 89 2.16 3.82 2.67
N ASP A 90 2.54 4.69 1.74
CA ASP A 90 1.64 5.61 1.06
C ASP A 90 1.09 4.97 -0.22
N ILE A 91 -0.20 5.17 -0.45
CA ILE A 91 -0.90 4.65 -1.64
C ILE A 91 -1.13 5.84 -2.57
N GLN A 92 -0.56 5.78 -3.77
CA GLN A 92 -0.76 6.80 -4.78
C GLN A 92 -1.48 6.22 -5.99
N PHE A 93 -2.61 6.81 -6.38
CA PHE A 93 -3.30 6.45 -7.62
C PHE A 93 -3.08 7.53 -8.70
N ASN A 94 -2.60 7.09 -9.86
CA ASN A 94 -2.47 7.90 -11.07
C ASN A 94 -3.59 7.52 -12.04
N SER A 95 -4.64 8.34 -12.11
CA SER A 95 -5.79 8.11 -12.99
C SER A 95 -5.43 8.10 -14.48
N ARG A 96 -4.47 8.94 -14.91
CA ARG A 96 -4.05 9.01 -16.32
C ARG A 96 -3.35 7.74 -16.80
N LYS A 97 -2.53 7.13 -15.94
CA LYS A 97 -1.81 5.88 -16.24
C LYS A 97 -2.58 4.64 -15.80
N ASN A 98 -3.69 4.83 -15.08
CA ASN A 98 -4.43 3.81 -14.35
C ASN A 98 -3.52 2.89 -13.51
N ARG A 99 -2.69 3.50 -12.65
CA ARG A 99 -1.72 2.78 -11.82
C ARG A 99 -1.84 3.17 -10.36
N VAL A 100 -1.82 2.18 -9.48
CA VAL A 100 -1.68 2.32 -8.03
C VAL A 100 -0.25 1.99 -7.66
N GLN A 101 0.44 2.87 -6.95
CA GLN A 101 1.79 2.66 -6.46
C GLN A 101 1.78 2.63 -4.93
N LEU A 102 2.44 1.63 -4.36
CA LEU A 102 2.70 1.55 -2.92
C LEU A 102 4.11 2.08 -2.65
N ILE A 103 4.23 3.08 -1.79
CA ILE A 103 5.49 3.80 -1.53
C ILE A 103 5.87 3.64 -0.06
N ILE A 104 7.02 3.05 0.21
CA ILE A 104 7.57 2.94 1.56
C ILE A 104 8.08 4.33 1.97
N THR A 105 7.43 4.91 2.97
CA THR A 105 7.80 6.25 3.47
C THR A 105 9.05 6.17 4.34
N ASN A 106 9.94 7.16 4.21
CA ASN A 106 11.23 7.21 4.92
C ASN A 106 12.00 5.88 4.82
N PRO A 107 12.33 5.42 3.60
CA PRO A 107 12.87 4.08 3.39
C PRO A 107 14.28 3.92 3.99
N VAL A 108 15.04 5.00 4.18
CA VAL A 108 16.37 4.93 4.79
C VAL A 108 16.34 4.31 6.20
N ILE A 109 17.11 3.24 6.37
CA ILE A 109 17.40 2.58 7.65
C ILE A 109 18.74 3.10 8.15
N ARG A 110 18.72 3.72 9.34
CA ARG A 110 19.94 4.13 10.04
C ARG A 110 20.28 3.17 11.16
N MET A 111 21.53 2.73 11.19
CA MET A 111 22.13 1.97 12.29
C MET A 111 23.01 2.90 13.10
N GLU A 112 22.69 3.04 14.38
CA GLU A 112 23.29 4.05 15.25
C GLU A 112 23.76 3.41 16.55
N ARG A 113 24.89 3.89 17.09
CA ARG A 113 25.37 3.52 18.44
C ARG A 113 25.90 4.76 19.13
N ASN A 114 25.44 5.01 20.35
CA ASN A 114 25.86 6.16 21.17
C ASN A 114 25.73 7.52 20.44
N GLY A 115 24.71 7.66 19.57
CA GLY A 115 24.47 8.89 18.81
C GLY A 115 25.28 9.04 17.51
N ALA A 116 26.19 8.11 17.20
CA ALA A 116 26.89 8.07 15.92
C ALA A 116 26.15 7.15 14.93
N ILE A 117 25.94 7.64 13.70
CA ILE A 117 25.46 6.83 12.57
C ILE A 117 26.63 5.99 12.07
N LEU A 118 26.43 4.68 12.03
CA LEU A 118 27.43 3.70 11.62
C LEU A 118 27.18 3.18 10.20
N GLY A 119 25.95 3.31 9.71
CA GLY A 119 25.57 2.91 8.36
C GLY A 119 24.15 3.34 8.04
N GLU A 120 23.92 3.58 6.75
CA GLU A 120 22.61 3.83 6.18
C GLU A 120 22.35 2.86 5.03
N LEU A 121 21.11 2.39 4.93
CA LEU A 121 20.66 1.57 3.80
C LEU A 121 19.31 2.10 3.33
N ASP A 122 19.20 2.46 2.05
CA ASP A 122 17.91 2.76 1.43
C ASP A 122 17.26 1.48 0.90
N ILE A 123 16.09 1.14 1.44
CA ILE A 123 15.35 -0.05 1.01
C ILE A 123 14.37 0.22 -0.14
N SER A 124 14.24 1.47 -0.61
CA SER A 124 13.38 1.78 -1.75
C SER A 124 13.82 1.05 -3.01
N ASP A 125 15.13 0.98 -3.24
CA ASP A 125 15.68 0.39 -4.46
C ASP A 125 15.59 -1.14 -4.45
N ILE A 126 15.38 -1.72 -3.27
CA ILE A 126 15.28 -3.17 -3.07
C ILE A 126 13.84 -3.64 -3.17
N TYR A 127 12.92 -3.00 -2.44
CA TYR A 127 11.56 -3.52 -2.24
C TYR A 127 10.43 -2.71 -2.89
N GLN A 128 10.71 -1.51 -3.39
CA GLN A 128 9.70 -0.64 -3.98
C GLN A 128 9.56 -0.66 -5.52
N PRO A 129 10.56 -1.02 -6.36
CA PRO A 129 10.50 -0.72 -7.80
C PRO A 129 9.25 -1.27 -8.51
N ASP A 130 8.78 -2.46 -8.15
CA ASP A 130 7.63 -3.11 -8.80
C ASP A 130 6.38 -3.21 -7.93
N LEU A 131 6.29 -2.43 -6.84
CA LEU A 131 5.05 -2.29 -6.07
C LEU A 131 4.02 -1.39 -6.79
N VAL A 132 3.72 -1.75 -8.04
CA VAL A 132 2.84 -1.03 -8.97
C VAL A 132 1.75 -1.97 -9.46
N PHE A 133 0.51 -1.59 -9.22
CA PHE A 133 -0.69 -2.37 -9.49
C PHE A 133 -1.60 -1.64 -10.48
N PRO A 134 -2.44 -2.37 -11.24
CA PRO A 134 -3.49 -1.75 -12.03
C PRO A 134 -4.53 -1.08 -11.13
N GLY A 135 -5.02 0.09 -11.55
CA GLY A 135 -6.12 0.78 -10.90
C GLY A 135 -7.50 0.42 -11.48
N PRO A 136 -8.59 0.94 -10.89
CA PRO A 136 -9.92 0.80 -11.44
C PRO A 136 -10.08 1.63 -12.73
N MET A 137 -10.63 1.02 -13.77
CA MET A 137 -10.75 1.64 -15.10
C MET A 137 -12.17 1.59 -15.64
N LEU A 138 -12.62 2.72 -16.17
CA LEU A 138 -13.83 2.79 -17.00
C LEU A 138 -13.53 2.27 -18.41
N ILE A 139 -14.30 1.27 -18.86
CA ILE A 139 -14.11 0.67 -20.19
C ILE A 139 -14.74 1.53 -21.29
N ASN A 140 -15.92 2.10 -21.05
CA ASN A 140 -16.66 2.90 -22.01
C ASN A 140 -16.95 4.29 -21.45
N ASP A 141 -16.63 5.34 -22.20
CA ASP A 141 -16.91 6.74 -21.86
C ASP A 141 -18.36 7.15 -22.16
N SER A 142 -19.13 6.27 -22.79
CA SER A 142 -20.53 6.50 -23.12
C SER A 142 -21.24 5.20 -23.50
N PHE A 143 -22.58 5.23 -23.44
CA PHE A 143 -23.42 4.20 -24.01
C PHE A 143 -24.68 4.80 -24.63
N THR A 144 -25.37 4.03 -25.46
CA THR A 144 -26.60 4.47 -26.13
C THR A 144 -27.75 3.54 -25.76
N LEU A 145 -28.84 4.11 -25.26
CA LEU A 145 -30.09 3.40 -25.00
C LEU A 145 -31.08 3.62 -26.14
N LYS A 146 -31.81 2.57 -26.50
CA LYS A 146 -32.95 2.66 -27.40
C LYS A 146 -34.20 2.89 -26.56
N THR A 147 -34.84 4.03 -26.74
CA THR A 147 -36.07 4.42 -26.05
C THR A 147 -37.25 4.41 -27.02
N THR A 148 -38.46 4.64 -26.51
CA THR A 148 -39.67 4.84 -27.34
C THR A 148 -39.60 6.11 -28.19
N GLU A 149 -38.76 7.07 -27.82
CA GLU A 149 -38.59 8.36 -28.49
C GLU A 149 -37.39 8.40 -29.44
N GLY A 150 -36.54 7.35 -29.44
CA GLY A 150 -35.41 7.25 -30.35
C GLY A 150 -34.20 6.55 -29.75
N LYS A 151 -33.00 7.08 -30.03
CA LYS A 151 -31.76 6.67 -29.39
C LYS A 151 -31.24 7.82 -28.55
N GLU A 152 -30.93 7.54 -27.29
CA GLU A 152 -30.39 8.52 -26.35
C GLU A 152 -28.99 8.08 -25.94
N LYS A 153 -28.03 9.00 -26.01
CA LYS A 153 -26.63 8.75 -25.65
C LYS A 153 -26.39 9.33 -24.26
N PHE A 154 -25.79 8.52 -23.39
CA PHE A 154 -25.35 8.92 -22.06
C PHE A 154 -23.83 8.92 -22.01
N ASP A 155 -23.25 10.01 -21.53
CA ASP A 155 -21.82 10.10 -21.28
C ASP A 155 -21.50 9.65 -19.84
N VAL A 156 -20.39 8.95 -19.67
CA VAL A 156 -19.94 8.40 -18.38
C VAL A 156 -18.63 9.10 -17.98
N THR A 157 -18.64 9.70 -16.80
CA THR A 157 -17.47 10.37 -16.22
C THR A 157 -17.15 9.77 -14.84
N THR A 158 -15.94 10.00 -14.33
CA THR A 158 -15.50 9.48 -13.02
C THR A 158 -15.20 10.61 -12.05
N HIS A 159 -15.51 10.42 -10.77
CA HIS A 159 -15.08 11.32 -9.71
C HIS A 159 -13.65 11.01 -9.21
N ASP A 160 -13.20 11.80 -8.23
CA ASP A 160 -11.95 11.52 -7.52
C ASP A 160 -11.99 10.13 -6.86
N PRO A 161 -10.85 9.41 -6.88
CA PRO A 161 -10.75 8.07 -6.33
C PRO A 161 -10.93 8.08 -4.80
N ILE A 162 -11.63 7.07 -4.29
CA ILE A 162 -11.71 6.77 -2.86
C ILE A 162 -10.72 5.64 -2.57
N ILE A 163 -9.71 5.92 -1.75
CA ILE A 163 -8.73 4.92 -1.29
C ILE A 163 -9.05 4.58 0.15
N THR A 164 -9.31 3.30 0.41
CA THR A 164 -9.58 2.77 1.75
C THR A 164 -8.60 1.66 2.06
N ILE A 165 -8.10 1.61 3.29
CA ILE A 165 -7.26 0.50 3.77
C ILE A 165 -8.09 -0.24 4.80
N GLU A 166 -8.45 -1.47 4.47
CA GLU A 166 -9.16 -2.37 5.36
C GLU A 166 -8.21 -3.45 5.84
N LYS A 167 -8.64 -4.23 6.84
CA LYS A 167 -7.86 -5.36 7.30
C LYS A 167 -7.57 -6.35 6.16
N GLY A 168 -6.31 -6.46 5.78
CA GLY A 168 -5.83 -7.40 4.78
C GLY A 168 -5.96 -6.94 3.32
N GLU A 169 -6.46 -5.74 3.03
CA GLU A 169 -6.49 -5.22 1.66
C GLU A 169 -6.51 -3.69 1.56
N ILE A 170 -6.05 -3.20 0.41
CA ILE A 170 -6.21 -1.80 -0.01
C ILE A 170 -7.27 -1.78 -1.11
N LYS A 171 -8.32 -0.99 -0.93
CA LYS A 171 -9.39 -0.81 -1.91
C LYS A 171 -9.30 0.57 -2.54
N ILE A 172 -9.34 0.61 -3.87
CA ILE A 172 -9.39 1.84 -4.65
C ILE A 172 -10.67 1.80 -5.47
N ALA A 173 -11.58 2.73 -5.23
CA ALA A 173 -12.87 2.81 -5.89
C ALA A 173 -13.02 4.15 -6.62
N ILE A 174 -13.76 4.13 -7.72
CA ILE A 174 -14.17 5.31 -8.47
C ILE A 174 -15.70 5.30 -8.61
N ASP A 175 -16.31 6.46 -8.44
CA ASP A 175 -17.74 6.64 -8.68
C ASP A 175 -17.95 7.07 -10.12
N LEU A 176 -18.93 6.48 -10.81
CA LEU A 176 -19.31 6.92 -12.14
C LEU A 176 -20.44 7.95 -12.05
N HIS A 177 -20.45 8.85 -13.02
CA HIS A 177 -21.50 9.84 -13.18
C HIS A 177 -21.99 9.84 -14.62
N TYR A 178 -23.29 9.58 -14.77
CA TYR A 178 -24.00 9.48 -16.02
C TYR A 178 -24.64 10.83 -16.37
N LYS A 179 -24.42 11.34 -17.58
CA LYS A 179 -25.01 12.58 -18.09
C LYS A 179 -25.75 12.33 -19.39
#